data_AF-A0A8T7I660-F1
#
_entry.id   AF-A0A8T7I660-F1
#
_cell.length_a   1.000
_cell.length_b   1.000
_cell.length_c   1.000
_cell.angle_alpha   90.00
_cell.angle_beta   90.00
_cell.angle_gamma   90.00
#
_symmetry.space_group_name_H-M   'P 1'
#
loop_
_entity.id
_entity.type
_entity.pdbx_description
1 polymer ?
#
loop_
_entity_poly.entity_id
_entity_poly.type
_entity_poly.pdbx_seq_one_letter_code
_entity_poly.pdbx_strand_id
1 'polypeptide(L)' 'MLVSRSWWLAILIVLSGCTAQGVYENAQKNGRDACIKEPPGQYDECIKRYEKSYDEYEQERKEALEESKETP' A
#
# COMPACT_ATOMS: atom_id res chain seq x y z
N MET A 1 31.68 -25.59 2.81
CA MET A 1 30.23 -25.69 3.12
C MET A 1 29.69 -24.55 3.99
N LEU A 2 30.49 -23.81 4.76
CA LEU A 2 29.99 -22.71 5.62
C LEU A 2 29.50 -21.45 4.85
N VAL A 3 30.09 -21.13 3.70
CA VAL A 3 29.72 -19.94 2.90
C VAL A 3 28.31 -20.05 2.32
N SER A 4 27.88 -21.27 1.97
CA SER A 4 26.53 -21.54 1.42
C SER A 4 25.42 -21.27 2.44
N ARG A 5 25.62 -21.60 3.72
CA ARG A 5 24.64 -21.36 4.80
C ARG A 5 24.53 -19.88 5.20
N SER A 6 25.61 -19.12 5.04
CA SER A 6 25.63 -17.68 5.39
C SER A 6 24.88 -16.82 4.36
N TRP A 7 24.75 -17.28 3.12
CA TRP A 7 24.06 -16.56 2.06
C TRP A 7 22.53 -16.63 2.20
N TRP A 8 22.02 -17.72 2.76
CA TRP A 8 20.60 -17.86 3.09
C TRP A 8 20.13 -16.82 4.14
N LEU A 9 20.99 -16.49 5.11
CA LEU A 9 20.69 -15.45 6.09
C LEU A 9 20.62 -14.05 5.45
N ALA A 10 21.49 -13.77 4.48
CA ALA A 10 21.45 -12.51 3.73
C ALA A 10 20.17 -12.38 2.87
N ILE A 11 19.71 -13.47 2.27
CA ILE A 11 18.47 -13.49 1.47
C ILE A 11 17.23 -13.20 2.33
N LEU A 12 17.17 -13.74 3.56
CA LEU A 12 16.04 -13.50 4.46
C LEU A 12 15.94 -12.03 4.92
N ILE A 13 17.06 -11.33 5.07
CA ILE A 13 17.08 -9.91 5.47
C ILE A 13 16.58 -9.01 4.33
N VAL A 14 16.83 -9.36 3.06
CA VAL A 14 16.36 -8.58 1.91
C VAL A 14 14.84 -8.70 1.73
N LEU A 15 14.25 -9.83 2.13
CA LEU A 15 12.81 -10.07 2.02
C LEU A 15 11.97 -9.34 3.07
N SER A 16 12.56 -8.82 4.16
CA SER A 16 11.82 -8.09 5.20
C SER A 16 11.58 -6.60 4.90
N GLY A 17 11.87 -6.14 3.68
CA GLY A 17 11.86 -4.71 3.32
C GLY A 17 10.51 -4.12 2.90
N CYS A 18 9.47 -4.92 2.66
CA CYS A 18 8.17 -4.40 2.25
C CYS A 18 7.33 -3.99 3.48
N THR A 19 7.20 -2.69 3.70
CA THR A 19 6.28 -2.13 4.70
C THR A 19 4.88 -1.94 4.10
N ALA A 20 3.83 -2.05 4.94
CA ALA A 20 2.46 -1.81 4.49
C ALA A 20 2.28 -0.38 3.93
N GLN A 21 2.91 0.60 4.57
CA GLN A 21 2.97 1.98 4.10
C GLN A 21 3.65 2.10 2.73
N GLY A 22 4.82 1.49 2.54
CA GLY A 22 5.53 1.55 1.26
C GLY A 22 4.75 0.92 0.11
N VAL A 23 4.05 -0.19 0.38
CA VAL A 23 3.15 -0.81 -0.62
C VAL A 23 1.98 0.13 -0.95
N TYR A 24 1.35 0.73 0.07
CA TYR A 24 0.24 1.66 -0.11
C TYR A 24 0.65 2.90 -0.91
N GLU A 25 1.73 3.56 -0.53
CA GLU A 25 2.24 4.76 -1.19
C GLU A 25 2.60 4.51 -2.66
N ASN A 26 3.20 3.35 -2.95
CA ASN A 26 3.49 2.94 -4.32
C ASN A 26 2.21 2.73 -5.14
N ALA A 27 1.22 2.03 -4.59
CA ALA A 27 -0.07 1.84 -5.25
C ALA A 27 -0.77 3.19 -5.52
N GLN A 28 -0.75 4.09 -4.53
CA GLN A 28 -1.34 5.42 -4.63
C GLN A 28 -0.64 6.27 -5.69
N LYS A 29 0.69 6.24 -5.73
CA LYS A 29 1.48 6.93 -6.75
C LYS A 29 1.12 6.44 -8.15
N ASN A 30 1.11 5.13 -8.36
CA ASN A 30 0.74 4.56 -9.65
C ASN A 30 -0.68 4.94 -10.08
N GLY A 31 -1.62 5.01 -9.13
CA GLY A 31 -2.97 5.47 -9.36
C GLY A 31 -3.05 6.94 -9.80
N ARG A 32 -2.32 7.84 -9.13
CA ARG A 32 -2.21 9.24 -9.55
C ARG A 32 -1.60 9.39 -10.95
N ASP A 33 -0.55 8.61 -11.24
CA ASP A 33 0.10 8.61 -12.55
C ASP A 33 -0.86 8.12 -13.66
N ALA A 34 -1.78 7.22 -13.33
CA ALA A 34 -2.85 6.81 -14.23
C ALA A 34 -3.87 7.93 -14.46
N CYS A 35 -4.25 8.68 -13.41
CA CYS A 35 -5.19 9.81 -13.55
C CYS A 35 -4.71 10.88 -14.54
N ILE A 36 -3.39 11.13 -14.63
CA ILE A 36 -2.84 12.10 -15.60
C ILE A 36 -3.17 11.72 -17.06
N LYS A 37 -3.41 10.43 -17.33
CA LYS A 37 -3.75 9.93 -18.66
C LYS A 37 -5.25 9.97 -18.95
N GLU A 38 -6.08 10.24 -17.95
CA GLU A 38 -7.52 10.34 -18.12
C GLU A 38 -7.91 11.65 -18.84
N PRO A 39 -9.03 11.66 -19.58
CA PRO A 39 -9.56 12.89 -20.17
C PRO A 39 -9.85 13.95 -19.09
N PRO A 40 -9.78 15.27 -19.41
CA PRO A 40 -9.97 16.34 -18.42
C PRO A 40 -11.25 16.24 -17.59
N GLY A 41 -12.35 15.74 -18.16
CA GLY A 41 -13.61 15.56 -17.43
C GLY A 41 -13.63 14.41 -16.41
N GLN A 42 -12.65 13.49 -16.47
CA GLN A 42 -12.53 12.33 -15.58
C GLN A 42 -11.36 12.46 -14.59
N TYR A 43 -10.43 13.39 -14.84
CA TYR A 43 -9.29 13.63 -13.96
C TYR A 43 -9.71 13.97 -12.53
N ASP A 44 -10.64 14.90 -12.37
CA ASP A 44 -11.05 15.42 -11.06
C ASP A 44 -11.69 14.35 -10.17
N GLU A 45 -12.43 13.41 -10.77
CA GLU A 45 -13.00 12.28 -10.05
C GLU A 45 -11.94 11.19 -9.80
N CYS A 46 -11.04 10.98 -10.75
CA CYS A 46 -9.94 10.03 -10.60
C CYS A 46 -9.03 10.41 -9.43
N ILE A 47 -8.54 11.66 -9.39
CA ILE A 47 -7.51 12.08 -8.45
C ILE A 47 -7.98 12.01 -6.99
N LYS A 48 -9.27 12.31 -6.73
CA LYS A 48 -9.91 12.22 -5.41
C LYS A 48 -9.78 10.85 -4.75
N ARG A 49 -9.71 9.78 -5.54
CA ARG A 49 -9.54 8.41 -5.02
C ARG A 49 -8.16 8.17 -4.38
N TYR A 50 -7.19 9.05 -4.64
CA TYR A 50 -5.79 8.89 -4.25
C TYR A 50 -5.27 10.01 -3.34
N GLU A 51 -6.17 10.76 -2.71
CA GLU A 51 -5.84 11.89 -1.81
C GLU A 51 -5.62 11.48 -0.35
N LYS A 52 -6.13 10.31 0.06
CA LYS A 52 -6.07 9.84 1.45
C LYS A 52 -4.65 9.54 1.91
N SER A 53 -4.27 9.97 3.10
CA SER A 53 -2.98 9.59 3.70
C SER A 53 -2.96 8.11 4.12
N TYR A 54 -1.77 7.54 4.31
CA TYR A 54 -1.64 6.18 4.82
C TYR A 54 -2.26 6.02 6.21
N ASP A 55 -2.09 7.02 7.08
CA ASP A 55 -2.62 6.99 8.45
C ASP A 55 -4.16 6.98 8.48
N GLU A 56 -4.80 7.83 7.67
CA GLU A 56 -6.26 7.84 7.50
C GLU A 56 -6.76 6.49 6.95
N TYR A 57 -6.09 5.96 5.92
CA TYR A 57 -6.41 4.63 5.39
C TYR A 57 -6.28 3.53 6.44
N GLU A 58 -5.21 3.55 7.25
CA GLU A 58 -4.97 2.56 8.28
C GLU A 58 -6.01 2.62 9.40
N GLN A 59 -6.41 3.83 9.80
CA GLN A 59 -7.45 4.04 10.81
C GLN A 59 -8.80 3.49 10.32
N GLU A 60 -9.27 3.94 9.15
CA GLU A 60 -10.56 3.47 8.60
C GLU A 60 -10.58 1.96 8.37
N ARG A 61 -9.46 1.37 7.95
CA ARG A 61 -9.32 -0.08 7.82
C ARG A 61 -9.49 -0.78 9.16
N LYS A 62 -8.95 -0.23 10.25
CA LYS A 62 -9.11 -0.81 11.60
C LYS A 62 -10.56 -0.71 12.07
N GLU A 63 -11.17 0.46 11.91
CA GLU A 63 -12.58 0.71 12.26
C GLU A 63 -13.50 -0.26 11.51
N ALA A 64 -13.36 -0.40 10.18
CA ALA A 64 -14.16 -1.34 9.39
C ALA A 64 -13.97 -2.81 9.83
N LEU A 65 -12.77 -3.18 10.27
CA LEU A 65 -12.50 -4.52 10.82
C LEU A 65 -13.12 -4.72 12.22
N GLU A 66 -13.29 -3.66 13.00
CA GLU A 66 -13.98 -3.70 14.29
C GLU A 66 -15.50 -3.77 14.10
N GLU A 67 -16.08 -2.93 13.24
CA GLU A 67 -17.50 -2.95 12.88
C GLU A 67 -17.93 -4.32 12.31
N SER A 68 -17.10 -4.93 11.46
CA SER A 68 -17.36 -6.26 10.91
C SER A 68 -17.41 -7.39 11.96
N LYS A 69 -16.83 -7.16 13.16
CA LYS A 69 -16.84 -8.12 14.26
C LYS A 69 -18.06 -7.93 15.19
N GLU A 70 -18.70 -6.76 15.14
CA GLU A 70 -19.83 -6.40 16.01
C GLU A 70 -21.20 -6.69 15.39
N THR A 71 -21.24 -7.19 14.15
CA THR A 71 -22.47 -7.69 13.52
C THR A 71 -22.62 -9.21 13.80
N PRO A 72 -23.64 -9.66 14.56
CA PRO A 72 -23.93 -11.09 14.75
C PRO A 72 -24.36 -11.81 13.46
#